data_AF-A0A9E3BQS2-F1
#
_entry.id   AF-A0A9E3BQS2-F1
#
_cell.length_a   1.000
_cell.length_b   1.000
_cell.length_c   1.000
_cell.angle_alpha   90.00
_cell.angle_beta   90.00
_cell.angle_gamma   90.00
#
_symmetry.space_group_name_H-M   'P 1'
#
loop_
_entity.id
_entity.type
_entity.pdbx_description
1 polymer ?
#
loop_
_entity_poly.entity_id
_entity_poly.type
_entity_poly.pdbx_seq_one_letter_code
_entity_poly.pdbx_strand_id
1 'polypeptide(L)'
;MNVRARTLVLFLLLVIAGKLAKEGYDWFAYADDRARLTAMRTRLVDAGVEVLRSRARLDTLRTRIQGEDRKLEEERRELNAYGKNSRGGELSMPLYEAYRSDLGRYNEHVGRRNDQFHEWETVLERNHAAVDRYNALADSVRGIAKTLGDPYYPVPTPLEAAAERGVVKVDP
;
A
#
# COMPACT_ATOMS: atom_id res chain seq x y z
N MET A 1 -27.06 62.38 0.93
CA MET A 1 -25.90 61.46 0.83
C MET A 1 -24.74 62.24 0.20
N ASN A 2 -23.66 62.47 0.96
CA ASN A 2 -22.53 63.30 0.52
C ASN A 2 -21.84 62.70 -0.72
N VAL A 3 -21.41 63.55 -1.66
CA VAL A 3 -20.72 63.13 -2.90
C VAL A 3 -19.55 62.19 -2.59
N ARG A 4 -18.78 62.47 -1.52
CA ARG A 4 -17.67 61.63 -1.05
C ARG A 4 -18.10 60.20 -0.67
N ALA A 5 -19.28 60.02 -0.09
CA ALA A 5 -19.79 58.69 0.29
C ALA A 5 -20.21 57.88 -0.95
N ARG A 6 -20.77 58.54 -1.97
CA ARG A 6 -21.09 57.90 -3.26
C ARG A 6 -19.83 57.43 -3.98
N THR A 7 -18.78 58.26 -4.00
CA THR A 7 -17.51 57.89 -4.65
C THR A 7 -16.83 56.71 -3.95
N LEU A 8 -16.86 56.67 -2.60
CA LEU A 8 -16.32 55.55 -1.82
C LEU A 8 -17.07 54.23 -2.08
N VAL A 9 -18.41 54.27 -2.12
CA VAL A 9 -19.22 53.08 -2.42
C VAL A 9 -18.98 52.57 -3.83
N LEU A 10 -18.91 53.46 -4.83
CA LEU A 10 -18.58 53.12 -6.22
C LEU A 10 -17.20 52.48 -6.35
N PHE A 11 -16.19 53.03 -5.67
CA PHE A 11 -14.86 52.46 -5.64
C PHE A 11 -14.86 51.05 -5.02
N LEU A 12 -15.56 50.87 -3.90
CA LEU A 12 -15.66 49.57 -3.23
C LEU A 12 -16.35 48.52 -4.11
N LEU A 13 -17.43 48.90 -4.81
CA LEU A 13 -18.12 48.03 -5.76
C LEU A 13 -17.24 47.66 -6.95
N LEU A 14 -16.43 48.59 -7.48
CA LEU A 14 -15.47 48.31 -8.55
C LEU A 14 -14.37 47.34 -8.10
N VAL A 15 -13.87 47.48 -6.86
CA VAL A 15 -12.88 46.55 -6.29
C VAL A 15 -13.48 45.14 -6.11
N ILE A 16 -14.72 45.06 -5.62
CA ILE A 16 -15.44 43.77 -5.48
C ILE A 16 -15.71 43.13 -6.83
N ALA A 17 -16.20 43.91 -7.81
CA ALA A 17 -16.46 43.43 -9.16
C ALA A 17 -15.18 42.96 -9.86
N GLY A 18 -14.07 43.68 -9.70
CA GLY A 18 -12.77 43.28 -10.22
C GLY A 18 -12.24 41.98 -9.61
N LYS A 19 -12.43 41.77 -8.30
CA LYS A 19 -12.11 40.50 -7.64
C LYS A 19 -12.98 39.34 -8.15
N LEU A 20 -14.30 39.54 -8.23
CA LEU A 20 -15.23 38.52 -8.74
C LEU A 20 -14.96 38.16 -10.20
N ALA A 21 -14.64 39.15 -11.04
CA ALA A 21 -14.28 38.92 -12.43
C ALA A 21 -12.98 38.13 -12.55
N LYS A 22 -11.98 38.42 -11.70
CA LYS A 22 -10.73 37.66 -11.64
C LYS A 22 -10.97 36.22 -11.17
N GLU A 23 -11.74 36.03 -10.11
CA GLU A 23 -12.09 34.70 -9.60
C GLU A 23 -12.87 33.88 -10.65
N GLY A 24 -13.81 34.51 -11.36
CA GLY A 24 -14.55 33.86 -12.45
C GLY A 24 -13.66 33.51 -13.65
N TYR A 25 -12.71 34.40 -13.99
CA TYR A 25 -11.72 34.14 -15.04
C TYR A 25 -10.78 32.99 -14.66
N ASP A 26 -10.21 33.02 -13.45
CA ASP A 26 -9.34 31.96 -12.93
C ASP A 26 -10.11 30.62 -12.88
N TRP A 27 -11.40 30.65 -12.52
CA TRP A 27 -12.25 29.46 -12.51
C TRP A 27 -12.36 28.80 -13.89
N PHE A 28 -12.54 29.59 -14.95
CA PHE A 28 -12.59 29.09 -16.33
C PHE A 28 -11.21 28.75 -16.89
N ALA A 29 -10.20 29.57 -16.60
CA ALA A 29 -8.83 29.38 -17.08
C ALA A 29 -8.19 28.08 -16.57
N TYR A 30 -8.59 27.62 -15.37
CA TYR A 30 -8.07 26.40 -14.74
C TYR A 30 -9.07 25.22 -14.73
N ALA A 31 -10.09 25.24 -15.58
CA ALA A 31 -11.09 24.16 -15.63
C ALA A 31 -10.44 22.79 -15.95
N ASP A 32 -9.51 22.76 -16.89
CA ASP A 32 -8.79 21.55 -17.29
C ASP A 32 -7.90 21.01 -16.17
N ASP A 33 -7.21 21.89 -15.44
CA ASP A 33 -6.34 21.51 -14.32
C ASP A 33 -7.15 20.92 -13.15
N ARG A 34 -8.37 21.41 -12.91
CA ARG A 34 -9.28 20.84 -11.90
C ARG A 34 -9.84 19.48 -12.31
N ALA A 35 -10.16 19.31 -13.59
CA ALA A 35 -10.55 18.01 -14.13
C ALA A 35 -9.40 16.99 -14.00
N ARG A 36 -8.18 17.44 -14.31
CA ARG A 36 -6.94 16.64 -14.14
C ARG A 36 -6.68 16.30 -12.67
N LEU A 37 -6.86 17.25 -11.76
CA LEU A 37 -6.71 17.03 -10.31
C LEU A 37 -7.69 15.97 -9.82
N THR A 38 -8.97 16.07 -10.22
CA THR A 38 -9.99 15.07 -9.87
C THR A 38 -9.62 13.68 -10.39
N ALA A 39 -9.21 13.58 -11.66
CA ALA A 39 -8.79 12.31 -12.24
C ALA A 39 -7.56 11.72 -11.55
N MET A 40 -6.58 12.56 -11.18
CA MET A 40 -5.40 12.13 -10.42
C MET A 40 -5.76 11.68 -9.01
N ARG A 41 -6.67 12.37 -8.32
CA ARG A 41 -7.18 11.97 -7.00
C ARG A 41 -7.84 10.60 -7.08
N THR A 42 -8.66 10.33 -8.10
CA THR A 42 -9.26 9.01 -8.31
C THR A 42 -8.20 7.91 -8.44
N ARG A 43 -7.17 8.15 -9.26
CA ARG A 43 -6.05 7.21 -9.44
C ARG A 43 -5.22 7.03 -8.17
N LEU A 44 -4.99 8.12 -7.43
CA LEU A 44 -4.30 8.09 -6.14
C LEU A 44 -5.05 7.20 -5.14
N VAL A 45 -6.37 7.35 -5.07
CA VAL A 45 -7.23 6.52 -4.21
C VAL A 45 -7.13 5.04 -4.60
N ASP A 46 -7.19 4.73 -5.91
CA ASP A 46 -7.02 3.35 -6.38
C ASP A 46 -5.63 2.78 -6.05
N ALA A 47 -4.57 3.58 -6.20
CA ALA A 47 -3.22 3.18 -5.81
C ALA A 47 -3.10 2.95 -4.29
N GLY A 48 -3.74 3.79 -3.47
CA GLY A 48 -3.79 3.60 -2.01
C GLY A 48 -4.44 2.27 -1.60
N VAL A 49 -5.53 1.90 -2.27
CA VAL A 49 -6.19 0.59 -2.09
C VAL A 49 -5.25 -0.56 -2.47
N GLU A 50 -4.49 -0.42 -3.57
CA GLU A 50 -3.53 -1.44 -4.01
C GLU A 50 -2.40 -1.65 -2.98
N VAL A 51 -1.88 -0.57 -2.39
CA VAL A 51 -0.87 -0.63 -1.32
C VAL A 51 -1.38 -1.45 -0.14
N LEU A 52 -2.62 -1.20 0.30
CA LEU A 52 -3.18 -1.95 1.43
C LEU A 52 -3.46 -3.41 1.11
N ARG A 53 -4.01 -3.72 -0.07
CA ARG A 53 -4.27 -5.11 -0.48
C ARG A 53 -2.98 -5.93 -0.57
N SER A 54 -1.93 -5.36 -1.16
CA SER A 54 -0.63 -6.02 -1.26
C SER A 54 0.02 -6.21 0.11
N ARG A 55 -0.08 -5.22 1.01
CA ARG A 55 0.37 -5.34 2.40
C ARG A 55 -0.36 -6.43 3.17
N ALA A 56 -1.70 -6.49 3.09
CA ALA A 56 -2.48 -7.54 3.74
C ALA A 56 -2.09 -8.95 3.25
N ARG A 57 -1.80 -9.08 1.95
CA ARG A 57 -1.30 -10.34 1.37
C ARG A 57 0.10 -10.69 1.90
N LEU A 58 1.00 -9.72 2.03
CA LEU A 58 2.32 -9.93 2.63
C LEU A 58 2.22 -10.44 4.07
N ASP A 59 1.36 -9.81 4.88
CA ASP A 59 1.17 -10.20 6.28
C ASP A 59 0.63 -11.64 6.37
N THR A 60 -0.33 -11.98 5.51
CA THR A 60 -0.88 -13.35 5.43
C THR A 60 0.19 -14.38 5.07
N LEU A 61 0.98 -14.11 4.01
CA LEU A 61 2.06 -15.01 3.57
C LEU A 61 3.15 -15.14 4.64
N ARG A 62 3.51 -14.04 5.29
CA ARG A 62 4.49 -14.03 6.39
C ARG A 62 4.05 -14.93 7.54
N THR A 63 2.80 -14.80 7.99
CA THR A 63 2.25 -15.66 9.05
C THR A 63 2.24 -17.13 8.64
N ARG A 64 1.92 -17.42 7.38
CA ARG A 64 1.96 -18.80 6.85
C ARG A 64 3.37 -19.38 6.87
N ILE A 65 4.35 -18.65 6.34
CA ILE A 65 5.77 -19.07 6.33
C ILE A 65 6.27 -19.30 7.75
N GLN A 66 5.95 -18.41 8.70
CA GLN A 66 6.30 -18.59 10.12
C GLN A 66 5.61 -19.81 10.75
N GLY A 67 4.45 -20.21 10.24
CA GLY A 67 3.79 -21.46 10.62
C GLY A 67 4.55 -22.68 10.11
N GLU A 68 4.95 -22.69 8.84
CA GLU A 68 5.72 -23.80 8.26
C GLU A 68 7.12 -23.90 8.87
N ASP A 69 7.79 -22.77 9.13
CA ASP A 69 9.11 -22.73 9.77
C ASP A 69 9.11 -23.41 11.15
N ARG A 70 8.01 -23.26 11.91
CA ARG A 70 7.85 -23.95 13.21
C ARG A 70 7.72 -25.46 13.06
N LYS A 71 6.93 -25.92 12.09
CA LYS A 71 6.78 -27.36 11.82
C LYS A 71 8.06 -27.97 11.27
N LEU A 72 8.76 -27.28 10.37
CA LEU A 72 10.05 -27.70 9.85
C LEU A 72 11.09 -27.82 10.98
N GLU A 73 11.04 -26.96 11.99
CA GLU A 73 11.92 -27.09 13.17
C GLU A 73 11.58 -28.31 14.03
N GLU A 74 10.32 -28.73 14.09
CA GLU A 74 9.90 -29.97 14.76
C GLU A 74 10.37 -31.21 13.97
N GLU A 75 10.08 -31.26 12.67
CA GLU A 75 10.52 -32.34 11.77
C GLU A 75 12.06 -32.46 11.75
N ARG A 76 12.77 -31.33 11.75
CA ARG A 76 14.24 -31.31 11.83
C ARG A 76 14.74 -31.91 13.14
N ARG A 77 14.04 -31.68 14.26
CA ARG A 77 14.38 -32.27 15.56
C ARG A 77 14.18 -33.79 15.56
N GLU A 78 13.11 -34.28 14.92
CA GLU A 78 12.87 -35.72 14.72
C GLU A 78 13.97 -36.35 13.87
N LEU A 79 14.33 -35.73 12.74
CA LEU A 79 15.42 -36.18 11.89
C LEU A 79 16.76 -36.25 12.65
N ASN A 80 17.05 -35.24 13.48
CA ASN A 80 18.24 -35.22 14.32
C ASN A 80 18.24 -36.32 15.39
N ALA A 81 17.08 -36.85 15.79
CA ALA A 81 17.00 -37.95 16.76
C ALA A 81 17.56 -39.26 16.17
N TYR A 82 17.35 -39.53 14.88
CA TYR A 82 17.97 -40.67 14.20
C TYR A 82 19.51 -40.59 14.27
N GLY A 83 20.08 -39.41 14.04
CA GLY A 83 21.53 -39.18 14.14
C GLY A 83 22.09 -39.33 15.56
N LYS A 84 21.26 -39.19 16.61
CA LYS A 84 21.66 -39.52 17.98
C LYS A 84 21.67 -41.03 18.22
N ASN A 85 20.69 -41.74 17.66
CA ASN A 85 20.58 -43.20 17.78
C ASN A 85 21.71 -43.94 17.03
N SER A 86 22.28 -43.33 15.98
CA SER A 86 23.40 -43.88 15.22
C SER A 86 24.79 -43.60 15.84
N ARG A 87 24.89 -42.82 16.93
CA ARG A 87 26.20 -42.55 17.58
C ARG A 87 26.82 -43.79 18.24
N GLY A 88 26.05 -44.87 18.37
CA GLY A 88 26.50 -46.18 18.87
C GLY A 88 26.74 -47.24 17.78
N GLY A 89 26.54 -46.94 16.49
CA GLY A 89 26.66 -47.90 15.39
C GLY A 89 25.77 -47.54 14.18
N GLU A 90 25.77 -48.39 13.15
CA GLU A 90 24.88 -48.21 12.00
C GLU A 90 23.41 -48.27 12.42
N LEU A 91 22.56 -47.44 11.80
CA LEU A 91 21.11 -47.55 11.97
C LEU A 91 20.68 -48.95 11.51
N SER A 92 19.82 -49.61 12.29
CA SER A 92 19.17 -50.83 11.81
C SER A 92 18.39 -50.52 10.53
N MET A 93 18.29 -51.49 9.61
CA MET A 93 17.64 -51.29 8.32
C MET A 93 16.21 -50.69 8.44
N PRO A 94 15.35 -51.12 9.38
CA PRO A 94 14.04 -50.50 9.57
C PRO A 94 14.11 -49.02 9.99
N LEU A 95 15.08 -48.65 10.82
CA LEU A 95 15.28 -47.25 11.23
C LEU A 95 15.83 -46.39 10.09
N TYR A 96 16.68 -46.97 9.24
CA TYR A 96 17.18 -46.28 8.05
C TYR A 96 16.07 -45.99 7.03
N GLU A 97 15.16 -46.94 6.80
CA GLU A 97 14.00 -46.74 5.93
C GLU A 97 13.06 -45.67 6.45
N ALA A 98 12.79 -45.67 7.76
CA ALA A 98 12.01 -44.63 8.43
C ALA A 98 12.67 -43.25 8.28
N TYR A 99 13.97 -43.15 8.57
CA TYR A 99 14.75 -41.93 8.39
C TYR A 99 14.66 -41.40 6.95
N ARG A 100 14.83 -42.27 5.95
CA ARG A 100 14.78 -41.87 4.53
C ARG A 100 13.39 -41.36 4.14
N SER A 101 12.34 -42.00 4.63
CA SER A 101 10.96 -41.57 4.42
C SER A 101 10.69 -40.20 5.03
N ASP A 102 11.08 -40.02 6.29
CA ASP A 102 10.92 -38.76 7.03
C ASP A 102 11.73 -37.63 6.37
N LEU A 103 12.96 -37.91 5.92
CA LEU A 103 13.79 -36.96 5.18
C LEU A 103 13.14 -36.56 3.85
N GLY A 104 12.51 -37.51 3.16
CA GLY A 104 11.74 -37.22 1.96
C GLY A 104 10.59 -36.24 2.21
N ARG A 105 9.79 -36.49 3.26
CA ARG A 105 8.69 -35.59 3.67
C ARG A 105 9.20 -34.21 4.06
N TYR A 106 10.28 -34.15 4.83
CA TYR A 106 10.92 -32.90 5.23
C TYR A 106 11.39 -32.09 4.01
N ASN A 107 12.08 -32.72 3.05
CA ASN A 107 12.55 -32.05 1.85
C ASN A 107 11.39 -31.52 1.00
N GLU A 108 10.30 -32.28 0.86
CA GLU A 108 9.09 -31.82 0.17
C GLU A 108 8.47 -30.61 0.88
N HIS A 109 8.44 -30.63 2.21
CA HIS A 109 7.96 -29.52 3.03
C HIS A 109 8.82 -28.26 2.86
N VAL A 110 10.16 -28.40 2.89
CA VAL A 110 11.09 -27.31 2.59
C VAL A 110 10.80 -26.72 1.20
N GLY A 111 10.56 -27.57 0.19
CA GLY A 111 10.15 -27.13 -1.15
C GLY A 111 8.90 -26.24 -1.12
N ARG A 112 7.80 -26.73 -0.53
CA ARG A 112 6.54 -25.96 -0.41
C ARG A 112 6.72 -24.64 0.34
N ARG A 113 7.56 -24.62 1.39
CA ARG A 113 7.88 -23.40 2.14
C ARG A 113 8.64 -22.40 1.27
N ASN A 114 9.61 -22.86 0.49
CA ASN A 114 10.39 -22.00 -0.42
C ASN A 114 9.51 -21.40 -1.53
N ASP A 115 8.55 -22.16 -2.07
CA ASP A 115 7.57 -21.64 -3.03
C ASP A 115 6.76 -20.48 -2.43
N GLN A 116 6.31 -20.63 -1.18
CA GLN A 116 5.61 -19.55 -0.46
C GLN A 116 6.51 -18.33 -0.22
N PHE A 117 7.80 -18.55 0.06
CA PHE A 117 8.77 -17.47 0.23
C PHE A 117 8.98 -16.69 -1.06
N HIS A 118 9.12 -17.37 -2.21
CA HIS A 118 9.21 -16.71 -3.52
C HIS A 118 7.93 -15.96 -3.89
N GLU A 119 6.75 -16.51 -3.54
CA GLU A 119 5.50 -15.78 -3.69
C GLU A 119 5.51 -14.50 -2.83
N TRP A 120 5.97 -14.58 -1.59
CA TRP A 120 6.10 -13.43 -0.70
C TRP A 120 7.04 -12.35 -1.26
N GLU A 121 8.20 -12.73 -1.80
CA GLU A 121 9.13 -11.82 -2.48
C GLU A 121 8.46 -11.11 -3.66
N THR A 122 7.74 -11.86 -4.50
CA THR A 122 7.01 -11.30 -5.64
C THR A 122 5.95 -10.29 -5.20
N VAL A 123 5.22 -10.58 -4.12
CA VAL A 123 4.23 -9.64 -3.57
C VAL A 123 4.91 -8.42 -2.94
N LEU A 124 6.10 -8.58 -2.37
CA LEU A 124 6.86 -7.49 -1.76
C LEU A 124 7.30 -6.47 -2.82
N GLU A 125 7.84 -6.96 -3.93
CA GLU A 125 8.19 -6.11 -5.07
C GLU A 125 6.99 -5.35 -5.62
N ARG A 126 5.83 -6.04 -5.75
CA ARG A 126 4.58 -5.39 -6.17
C ARG A 126 4.11 -4.33 -5.18
N ASN A 127 4.27 -4.58 -3.87
CA ASN A 127 3.94 -3.61 -2.84
C ASN A 127 4.83 -2.37 -2.93
N HIS A 128 6.14 -2.53 -3.08
CA HIS A 128 7.07 -1.41 -3.29
C HIS A 128 6.67 -0.59 -4.53
N ALA A 129 6.43 -1.25 -5.66
CA ALA A 129 5.97 -0.57 -6.87
C ALA A 129 4.63 0.15 -6.68
N ALA A 130 3.70 -0.40 -5.90
CA ALA A 130 2.44 0.26 -5.57
C ALA A 130 2.64 1.49 -4.67
N VAL A 131 3.54 1.40 -3.69
CA VAL A 131 3.91 2.53 -2.81
C VAL A 131 4.55 3.65 -3.62
N ASP A 132 5.48 3.33 -4.52
CA ASP A 132 6.13 4.30 -5.39
C ASP A 132 5.13 5.01 -6.31
N ARG A 133 4.21 4.24 -6.93
CA ARG A 133 3.11 4.81 -7.73
C ARG A 133 2.22 5.73 -6.92
N TYR A 134 1.84 5.32 -5.71
CA TYR A 134 1.02 6.13 -4.82
C TYR A 134 1.74 7.44 -4.45
N ASN A 135 3.02 7.39 -4.07
CA ASN A 135 3.81 8.56 -3.72
C ASN A 135 3.95 9.54 -4.91
N ALA A 136 4.25 9.02 -6.10
CA ALA A 136 4.35 9.84 -7.31
C ALA A 136 3.02 10.54 -7.66
N LEU A 137 1.89 9.85 -7.48
CA LEU A 137 0.57 10.44 -7.65
C LEU A 137 0.27 11.48 -6.57
N ALA A 138 0.63 11.22 -5.32
CA ALA A 138 0.43 12.15 -4.21
C ALA A 138 1.18 13.46 -4.46
N ASP A 139 2.44 13.38 -4.90
CA ASP A 139 3.25 14.55 -5.22
C ASP A 139 2.72 15.30 -6.45
N SER A 140 2.22 14.57 -7.45
CA SER A 140 1.57 15.18 -8.62
C SER A 140 0.29 15.94 -8.24
N VAL A 141 -0.54 15.35 -7.38
CA VAL A 141 -1.75 15.99 -6.85
C VAL A 141 -1.40 17.27 -6.08
N ARG A 142 -0.39 17.22 -5.20
CA ARG A 142 0.10 18.41 -4.47
C ARG A 142 0.61 19.48 -5.42
N GLY A 143 1.35 19.10 -6.46
CA GLY A 143 1.89 20.03 -7.46
C GLY A 143 0.80 20.78 -8.22
N ILE A 144 -0.22 20.07 -8.70
CA ILE A 144 -1.36 20.68 -9.39
C ILE A 144 -2.16 21.55 -8.42
N ALA A 145 -2.47 21.05 -7.22
CA ALA A 145 -3.22 21.81 -6.23
C ALA A 145 -2.54 23.13 -5.85
N LYS A 146 -1.21 23.11 -5.67
CA LYS A 146 -0.42 24.33 -5.44
C LYS A 146 -0.54 25.32 -6.59
N THR A 147 -0.54 24.84 -7.84
CA THR A 147 -0.71 25.68 -9.04
C THR A 147 -2.10 26.33 -9.08
N LEU A 148 -3.12 25.62 -8.60
CA LEU A 148 -4.49 26.10 -8.45
C LEU A 148 -4.70 27.04 -7.25
N GLY A 149 -3.66 27.32 -6.47
CA GLY A 149 -3.75 28.17 -5.28
C GLY A 149 -4.28 27.46 -4.03
N ASP A 150 -4.34 26.13 -4.04
CA ASP A 150 -4.73 25.32 -2.88
C ASP A 150 -3.54 24.47 -2.36
N PRO A 151 -2.61 25.07 -1.60
CA PRO A 151 -1.44 24.37 -1.08
C PRO A 151 -1.77 23.35 0.01
N TYR A 152 -2.99 23.37 0.57
CA TYR A 152 -3.44 22.48 1.64
C TYR A 152 -4.44 21.43 1.17
N TYR A 153 -4.50 21.20 -0.15
CA TYR A 153 -5.38 20.20 -0.74
C TYR A 153 -5.19 18.83 -0.08
N PRO A 154 -6.27 18.19 0.42
CA PRO A 154 -6.16 16.96 1.17
C PRO A 154 -5.75 15.80 0.25
N VAL A 155 -4.59 15.21 0.54
CA VAL A 155 -4.08 14.01 -0.12
C VAL A 155 -4.33 12.83 0.82
N PRO A 156 -5.28 11.94 0.51
CA PRO A 156 -5.65 10.85 1.40
C PRO A 156 -4.51 9.86 1.52
N THR A 157 -4.18 9.45 2.74
CA THR A 157 -3.33 8.28 3.03
C THR A 157 -3.88 7.01 2.38
N PRO A 158 -3.09 5.93 2.21
CA PRO A 158 -3.62 4.67 1.67
C PRO A 158 -4.81 4.11 2.46
N LEU A 159 -4.85 4.34 3.78
CA LEU A 159 -5.97 3.94 4.64
C LEU A 159 -7.23 4.75 4.37
N GLU A 160 -7.12 6.08 4.32
CA GLU A 160 -8.24 6.95 3.98
C GLU A 160 -8.76 6.67 2.57
N ALA A 161 -7.87 6.44 1.60
CA ALA A 161 -8.23 6.03 0.25
C ALA A 161 -9.05 4.72 0.22
N ALA A 162 -8.68 3.73 1.04
CA ALA A 162 -9.44 2.50 1.16
C ALA A 162 -10.78 2.69 1.87
N ALA A 163 -10.85 3.60 2.84
CA ALA A 163 -12.11 4.00 3.47
C ALA A 163 -13.06 4.67 2.46
N GLU A 164 -12.55 5.58 1.64
CA GLU A 164 -13.30 6.25 0.59
C GLU A 164 -13.88 5.27 -0.44
N ARG A 165 -13.17 4.17 -0.72
CA ARG A 165 -13.65 3.10 -1.62
C ARG A 165 -14.50 2.04 -0.92
N GLY A 166 -14.79 2.20 0.38
CA GLY A 166 -15.56 1.23 1.16
C GLY A 166 -14.87 -0.12 1.34
N VAL A 167 -13.55 -0.17 1.17
CA VAL A 167 -12.74 -1.39 1.32
C VAL A 167 -12.43 -1.66 2.79
N VAL A 168 -12.32 -0.61 3.61
CA VAL A 168 -12.06 -0.68 5.05
C VAL A 168 -13.07 0.22 5.76
N LYS A 169 -13.62 -0.24 6.89
CA LYS A 169 -14.36 0.65 7.81
C LYS A 169 -13.34 1.33 8.72
N VAL A 170 -13.32 2.65 8.69
CA VAL A 170 -12.59 3.44 9.68
C VAL A 170 -13.60 3.72 10.78
N ASP A 171 -13.39 3.14 11.96
CA ASP A 171 -14.20 3.51 13.13
C ASP A 171 -13.90 4.98 13.50
N PRO A 172 -14.93 5.77 13.84
CA PRO A 172 -14.82 7.20 14.11
C PRO A 172 -14.02 7.54 15.37
#